data_AF-A0A8H4ENA8-F1
#
_entry.id   AF-A0A8H4ENA8-F1
#
_cell.length_a   1.000
_cell.length_b   1.000
_cell.length_c   1.000
_cell.angle_alpha   90.00
_cell.angle_beta   90.00
_cell.angle_gamma   90.00
#
_symmetry.space_group_name_H-M   'P 1'
#
loop_
_entity.id
_entity.type
_entity.pdbx_description
1 polymer ?
#
loop_
_entity_poly.entity_id
_entity_poly.type
_entity_poly.pdbx_seq_one_letter_code
_entity_poly.pdbx_strand_id
1 'polypeptide(L)'
;MSVRSGGKGKIKPPKRQEQSSIEGWESLCKALQSLVKGESENINFYDNYRIAYNIVLHNNGDKLYINLKELLNQHLEEVFSSQVISALSISNTNNPQPNFANMISLKVLKCVWEHYKKVLDLIGPILMYLDRVYCKSAKVPTVHELGKELFRDIIFQPIKYFILDTILRQIFLEREGEIIDRSIIKAIMDMLLELTGQRLVEECDAQGYIKNVNR
;
A
#
# COMPACT_ATOMS: atom_id res chain seq x y z
N MET A 1 -45.09 59.20 -26.30
CA MET A 1 -44.68 57.88 -26.83
C MET A 1 -43.15 57.87 -26.95
N SER A 2 -42.34 56.92 -26.53
CA SER A 2 -42.39 55.76 -25.64
C SER A 2 -40.92 55.40 -25.42
N VAL A 3 -40.45 55.38 -24.18
CA VAL A 3 -39.05 55.09 -23.80
C VAL A 3 -38.75 53.60 -24.01
N ARG A 4 -37.79 53.27 -24.86
CA ARG A 4 -37.32 51.88 -25.06
C ARG A 4 -36.38 51.49 -23.91
N SER A 5 -36.93 50.74 -22.97
CA SER A 5 -36.26 50.13 -21.82
C SER A 5 -35.22 49.09 -22.27
N GLY A 6 -34.01 49.20 -21.71
CA GLY A 6 -32.91 48.25 -21.91
C GLY A 6 -33.25 46.85 -21.41
N GLY A 7 -33.14 45.88 -22.32
CA GLY A 7 -33.27 44.47 -21.99
C GLY A 7 -32.15 44.02 -21.07
N LYS A 8 -32.46 43.86 -19.78
CA LYS A 8 -31.57 43.23 -18.79
C LYS A 8 -31.26 41.80 -19.26
N GLY A 9 -30.02 41.56 -19.66
CA GLY A 9 -29.50 40.23 -19.92
C GLY A 9 -29.71 39.36 -18.68
N LYS A 10 -30.57 38.34 -18.80
CA LYS A 10 -30.76 37.33 -17.75
C LYS A 10 -29.46 36.54 -17.66
N ILE A 11 -28.65 36.83 -16.64
CA ILE A 11 -27.50 36.01 -16.28
C ILE A 11 -28.07 34.65 -15.86
N LYS A 12 -27.85 33.63 -16.70
CA LYS A 12 -28.20 32.25 -16.35
C LYS A 12 -27.32 31.85 -15.17
N PRO A 13 -27.86 31.31 -14.08
CA PRO A 13 -27.04 30.74 -13.02
C PRO A 13 -26.12 29.67 -13.64
N PRO A 14 -24.87 29.55 -13.15
CA PRO A 14 -23.95 28.55 -13.66
C PRO A 14 -24.65 27.19 -13.58
N LYS A 15 -24.79 26.52 -14.72
CA LYS A 15 -25.25 25.13 -14.77
C LYS A 15 -24.30 24.34 -13.88
N ARG A 16 -24.80 23.88 -12.73
CA ARG A 16 -24.16 22.84 -11.93
C ARG A 16 -23.89 21.69 -12.89
N GLN A 17 -22.63 21.47 -13.26
CA GLN A 17 -22.24 20.30 -14.02
C GLN A 17 -22.44 19.10 -13.10
N GLU A 18 -23.66 18.56 -13.11
CA GLU A 18 -24.02 17.25 -12.57
C GLU A 18 -23.57 16.11 -13.54
N GLN A 19 -22.83 16.46 -14.59
CA GLN A 19 -22.06 15.56 -15.44
C GLN A 19 -20.63 15.56 -14.88
N SER A 20 -20.03 14.51 -14.31
CA SER A 20 -20.31 13.07 -14.37
C SER A 20 -19.65 12.38 -13.16
N SER A 21 -20.43 12.08 -12.12
CA SER A 21 -19.89 11.34 -10.95
C SER A 21 -19.34 9.95 -11.31
N ILE A 22 -19.76 9.39 -12.46
CA ILE A 22 -19.38 8.05 -12.95
C ILE A 22 -18.10 8.11 -13.81
N GLU A 23 -17.95 9.07 -14.73
CA GLU A 23 -16.73 9.16 -15.54
C GLU A 23 -15.52 9.60 -14.70
N GLY A 24 -15.75 10.45 -13.68
CA GLY A 24 -14.73 10.79 -12.69
C GLY A 24 -14.23 9.54 -11.95
N TRP A 25 -15.14 8.65 -11.56
CA TRP A 25 -14.77 7.39 -10.88
C TRP A 25 -13.86 6.51 -11.74
N GLU A 26 -14.23 6.27 -13.00
CA GLU A 26 -13.43 5.45 -13.91
C GLU A 26 -12.06 6.05 -14.17
N SER A 27 -11.99 7.38 -14.33
CA SER A 27 -10.72 8.07 -14.53
C SER A 27 -9.82 7.98 -13.30
N LEU A 28 -10.38 8.15 -12.09
CA LEU A 28 -9.63 8.00 -10.85
C LEU A 28 -9.16 6.55 -10.65
N CYS A 29 -10.01 5.57 -10.94
CA CYS A 29 -9.67 4.17 -10.82
C CYS A 29 -8.51 3.81 -11.77
N LYS A 30 -8.55 4.26 -13.03
CA LYS A 30 -7.44 4.09 -13.98
C LYS A 30 -6.15 4.74 -13.48
N ALA A 31 -6.24 5.96 -12.96
CA ALA A 31 -5.08 6.65 -12.39
C ALA A 31 -4.49 5.90 -11.19
N LEU A 32 -5.33 5.40 -10.28
CA LEU A 32 -4.90 4.57 -9.15
C LEU A 32 -4.26 3.26 -9.61
N GLN A 33 -4.83 2.60 -10.63
CA GLN A 33 -4.23 1.40 -11.22
C GLN A 33 -2.85 1.68 -11.84
N SER A 34 -2.70 2.78 -12.58
CA SER A 34 -1.41 3.20 -13.13
C SER A 34 -0.39 3.55 -12.04
N LEU A 35 -0.80 4.23 -10.97
CA LEU A 35 0.06 4.48 -9.81
C LEU A 35 0.56 3.19 -9.19
N VAL A 36 -0.35 2.24 -8.98
CA VAL A 36 -0.04 0.96 -8.36
C VAL A 36 0.87 0.09 -9.24
N LYS A 37 0.79 0.22 -10.57
CA LYS A 37 1.72 -0.41 -11.51
C LYS A 37 3.08 0.31 -11.63
N GLY A 38 3.26 1.45 -10.97
CA GLY A 38 4.49 2.24 -11.04
C GLY A 38 4.57 3.20 -12.24
N GLU A 39 3.48 3.37 -12.99
CA GLU A 39 3.39 4.28 -14.14
C GLU A 39 2.91 5.67 -13.69
N SER A 40 3.70 6.34 -12.86
CA SER A 40 3.31 7.63 -12.25
C SER A 40 3.59 8.87 -13.12
N GLU A 41 4.35 8.73 -14.21
CA GLU A 41 4.89 9.87 -14.98
C GLU A 41 3.81 10.69 -15.71
N ASN A 42 2.67 10.07 -16.04
CA ASN A 42 1.59 10.73 -16.81
C ASN A 42 0.36 11.11 -15.96
N ILE A 43 0.50 11.11 -14.63
CA ILE A 43 -0.65 11.26 -13.74
C ILE A 43 -0.77 12.71 -13.27
N ASN A 44 -1.90 13.34 -13.59
CA ASN A 44 -2.22 14.65 -13.06
C ASN A 44 -2.75 14.54 -11.62
N PHE A 45 -1.87 14.72 -10.64
CA PHE A 45 -2.21 14.66 -9.21
C PHE A 45 -3.35 15.61 -8.82
N TYR A 46 -3.44 16.79 -9.44
CA TYR A 46 -4.44 17.79 -9.09
C TYR A 46 -5.84 17.40 -9.55
N ASP A 47 -5.96 16.89 -10.78
CA ASP A 47 -7.25 16.46 -11.32
C ASP A 47 -7.76 15.23 -10.56
N ASN A 48 -6.87 14.27 -10.27
CA ASN A 48 -7.22 13.09 -9.48
C ASN A 48 -7.64 13.44 -8.06
N TYR A 49 -6.95 14.38 -7.40
CA TYR A 49 -7.36 14.89 -6.09
C TYR A 49 -8.74 15.57 -6.14
N ARG A 50 -9.02 16.39 -7.16
CA ARG A 50 -10.34 17.04 -7.34
C ARG A 50 -11.45 16.02 -7.53
N ILE A 51 -11.20 14.99 -8.33
CA ILE A 51 -12.15 13.91 -8.57
C ILE A 51 -12.41 13.14 -7.27
N ALA A 52 -11.35 12.75 -6.55
CA ALA A 52 -11.47 12.06 -5.26
C ALA A 52 -12.25 12.91 -4.23
N TYR A 53 -11.96 14.21 -4.15
CA TYR A 53 -12.69 15.16 -3.31
C TYR A 53 -14.19 15.19 -3.65
N ASN A 54 -14.54 15.31 -4.93
CA ASN A 54 -15.93 15.33 -5.37
C ASN A 54 -16.66 14.02 -5.02
N ILE A 55 -16.00 12.87 -5.18
CA ILE A 55 -16.58 11.55 -4.83
C ILE A 55 -16.89 11.46 -3.34
N VAL A 56 -15.96 11.85 -2.48
CA VAL A 56 -16.16 11.83 -1.02
C VAL A 56 -17.24 12.83 -0.59
N LEU A 57 -17.30 14.00 -1.23
CA LEU A 57 -18.32 15.03 -0.96
C LEU A 57 -19.74 14.55 -1.28
N HIS A 58 -19.90 13.68 -2.27
CA HIS A 58 -21.18 13.10 -2.66
C HIS A 58 -21.57 11.85 -1.84
N ASN A 59 -20.99 11.66 -0.65
CA ASN A 59 -21.22 10.52 0.26
C ASN A 59 -20.86 9.13 -0.31
N ASN A 60 -19.98 9.06 -1.31
CA ASN A 60 -19.50 7.79 -1.88
C ASN A 60 -18.10 7.40 -1.34
N GLY A 61 -17.74 7.88 -0.14
CA GLY A 61 -16.44 7.59 0.48
C GLY A 61 -16.27 6.12 0.86
N ASP A 62 -17.37 5.45 1.22
CA ASP A 62 -17.45 4.02 1.50
C ASP A 62 -17.07 3.17 0.29
N LYS A 63 -17.70 3.44 -0.86
CA LYS A 63 -17.40 2.77 -2.12
C LYS A 63 -15.97 3.03 -2.57
N LEU A 64 -15.48 4.26 -2.39
CA LEU A 64 -14.10 4.62 -2.71
C LEU A 64 -13.10 3.79 -1.88
N TYR A 65 -13.36 3.65 -0.59
CA TYR A 65 -12.50 2.87 0.30
C TYR A 65 -12.51 1.37 -0.01
N ILE A 66 -13.70 0.79 -0.26
CA ILE A 66 -13.84 -0.63 -0.60
C ILE A 66 -13.11 -0.93 -1.92
N ASN A 67 -13.35 -0.14 -2.96
CA ASN A 67 -12.73 -0.35 -4.25
C ASN A 67 -11.21 -0.13 -4.20
N LEU A 68 -10.72 0.84 -3.41
CA LEU A 68 -9.29 1.01 -3.18
C LEU A 68 -8.68 -0.23 -2.52
N LYS A 69 -9.34 -0.77 -1.50
CA LYS A 69 -8.92 -1.99 -0.81
C LYS A 69 -8.82 -3.17 -1.77
N GLU A 70 -9.84 -3.37 -2.61
CA GLU A 70 -9.84 -4.43 -3.62
C GLU A 70 -8.72 -4.26 -4.65
N LEU A 71 -8.50 -3.03 -5.13
CA LEU A 71 -7.43 -2.73 -6.09
C LEU A 71 -6.04 -3.01 -5.50
N LEU A 72 -5.79 -2.58 -4.26
CA LEU A 72 -4.54 -2.86 -3.56
C LEU A 72 -4.36 -4.37 -3.32
N ASN A 73 -5.43 -5.08 -2.94
CA ASN A 73 -5.40 -6.54 -2.78
C ASN A 73 -5.02 -7.25 -4.07
N GLN A 74 -5.72 -6.97 -5.16
CA GLN A 74 -5.46 -7.60 -6.47
C GLN A 74 -4.03 -7.38 -6.92
N HIS A 75 -3.51 -6.16 -6.78
CA HIS A 75 -2.13 -5.88 -7.13
C HIS A 75 -1.14 -6.63 -6.25
N LEU A 76 -1.35 -6.67 -4.93
CA LEU A 76 -0.46 -7.41 -4.03
C LEU A 76 -0.48 -8.91 -4.33
N GLU A 77 -1.64 -9.49 -4.66
CA GLU A 77 -1.75 -10.89 -5.10
C GLU A 77 -1.00 -11.15 -6.41
N GLU A 78 -1.09 -10.23 -7.37
CA GLU A 78 -0.36 -10.30 -8.64
C GLU A 78 1.15 -10.22 -8.42
N VAL A 79 1.61 -9.30 -7.57
CA VAL A 79 3.03 -9.16 -7.19
C VAL A 79 3.52 -10.38 -6.41
N PHE A 80 2.71 -10.90 -5.49
CA PHE A 80 3.02 -12.13 -4.75
C PHE A 80 3.23 -13.30 -5.71
N SER A 81 2.29 -13.49 -6.64
CA SER A 81 2.32 -14.61 -7.57
C SER A 81 3.46 -14.51 -8.59
N SER A 82 3.70 -13.31 -9.12
CA SER A 82 4.71 -13.10 -10.17
C SER A 82 6.14 -13.02 -9.64
N GLN A 83 6.38 -12.28 -8.55
CA GLN A 83 7.72 -11.98 -8.07
C GLN A 83 8.11 -12.83 -6.85
N VAL A 84 7.22 -12.96 -5.86
CA VAL A 84 7.54 -13.65 -4.60
C VAL A 84 7.58 -15.16 -4.79
N ILE A 85 6.56 -15.77 -5.42
CA ILE A 85 6.56 -17.22 -5.69
C ILE A 85 7.72 -17.61 -6.60
N SER A 86 8.01 -16.82 -7.64
CA SER A 86 9.17 -17.05 -8.50
C SER A 86 10.48 -17.05 -7.69
N ALA A 87 10.67 -16.07 -6.81
CA ALA A 87 11.86 -16.00 -5.96
C ALA A 87 11.96 -17.16 -4.95
N LEU A 88 10.82 -17.59 -4.38
CA LEU A 88 10.75 -18.74 -3.47
C LEU A 88 10.99 -20.08 -4.20
N SER A 89 10.48 -20.23 -5.43
CA SER A 89 10.70 -21.44 -6.22
C SER A 89 12.18 -21.65 -6.53
N ILE A 90 12.93 -20.57 -6.78
CA ILE A 90 14.38 -20.62 -7.01
C ILE A 90 15.11 -21.12 -5.75
N SER A 91 14.65 -20.76 -4.55
CA SER A 91 15.18 -21.28 -3.26
C SER A 91 14.93 -22.77 -3.07
N ASN A 92 13.81 -23.30 -3.56
CA ASN A 92 13.47 -24.73 -3.46
C ASN A 92 14.11 -25.61 -4.54
N THR A 93 14.71 -25.04 -5.59
CA THR A 93 15.50 -25.85 -6.54
C THR A 93 16.78 -26.33 -5.88
N ASN A 94 17.21 -27.57 -6.17
CA ASN A 94 18.43 -28.22 -5.69
C ASN A 94 19.72 -27.52 -6.17
N ASN A 95 19.84 -26.22 -5.93
CA ASN A 95 21.05 -25.46 -6.19
C ASN A 95 22.10 -25.85 -5.15
N PRO A 96 23.37 -25.99 -5.55
CA PRO A 96 24.48 -26.30 -4.64
C PRO A 96 24.78 -25.17 -3.64
N GLN A 97 24.10 -24.02 -3.75
CA GLN A 97 24.28 -22.84 -2.88
C GLN A 97 22.91 -22.31 -2.38
N PRO A 98 22.26 -23.00 -1.42
CA PRO A 98 20.97 -22.58 -0.87
C PRO A 98 21.01 -21.16 -0.29
N ASN A 99 22.18 -20.71 0.19
CA ASN A 99 22.37 -19.37 0.74
C ASN A 99 22.16 -18.27 -0.31
N PHE A 100 22.59 -18.49 -1.55
CA PHE A 100 22.48 -17.49 -2.62
C PHE A 100 21.02 -17.29 -3.05
N ALA A 101 20.26 -18.39 -3.17
CA ALA A 101 18.84 -18.32 -3.50
C ALA A 101 18.00 -17.67 -2.38
N ASN A 102 18.36 -17.92 -1.12
CA ASN A 102 17.74 -17.26 0.03
C ASN A 102 18.09 -15.76 0.09
N MET A 103 19.30 -15.36 -0.31
CA MET A 103 19.68 -13.95 -0.48
C MET A 103 18.87 -13.27 -1.60
N ILE A 104 18.68 -13.94 -2.73
CA ILE A 104 17.89 -13.41 -3.86
C ILE A 104 16.44 -13.14 -3.43
N SER A 105 15.82 -14.08 -2.70
CA SER A 105 14.45 -13.89 -2.22
C SER A 105 14.31 -12.73 -1.22
N LEU A 106 15.27 -12.53 -0.31
CA LEU A 106 15.28 -11.34 0.55
C LEU A 106 15.47 -10.03 -0.25
N LYS A 107 16.31 -10.04 -1.28
CA LYS A 107 16.52 -8.87 -2.14
C LYS A 107 15.25 -8.51 -2.94
N VAL A 108 14.56 -9.51 -3.49
CA VAL A 108 13.28 -9.32 -4.18
C VAL A 108 12.25 -8.75 -3.22
N LEU A 109 12.13 -9.32 -2.01
CA LEU A 109 11.20 -8.82 -0.99
C LEU A 109 11.47 -7.37 -0.62
N LYS A 110 12.73 -6.98 -0.44
CA LYS A 110 13.13 -5.59 -0.20
C LYS A 110 12.66 -4.67 -1.33
N CYS A 111 12.92 -5.05 -2.59
CA CYS A 111 12.54 -4.26 -3.76
C CYS A 111 11.02 -4.08 -3.85
N VAL A 112 10.26 -5.16 -3.62
CA VAL A 112 8.79 -5.16 -3.61
C VAL A 112 8.26 -4.22 -2.52
N TRP A 113 8.82 -4.28 -1.31
CA TRP A 113 8.42 -3.38 -0.23
C TRP A 113 8.72 -1.91 -0.52
N GLU A 114 9.94 -1.59 -0.99
CA GLU A 114 10.32 -0.21 -1.30
C GLU A 114 9.47 0.38 -2.44
N HIS A 115 9.15 -0.44 -3.45
CA HIS A 115 8.25 -0.03 -4.52
C HIS A 115 6.83 0.24 -3.99
N TYR A 116 6.29 -0.70 -3.22
CA TYR A 116 4.95 -0.57 -2.66
C TYR A 116 4.82 0.64 -1.73
N LYS A 117 5.85 0.92 -0.91
CA LYS A 117 5.90 2.10 -0.05
C LYS A 117 5.82 3.40 -0.85
N LYS A 118 6.59 3.50 -1.94
CA LYS A 118 6.52 4.67 -2.85
C LYS A 118 5.13 4.84 -3.46
N VAL A 119 4.49 3.74 -3.86
CA VAL A 119 3.12 3.77 -4.37
C VAL A 119 2.15 4.32 -3.32
N LEU A 120 2.25 3.87 -2.07
CA LEU A 120 1.42 4.39 -0.97
C LEU A 120 1.67 5.88 -0.70
N ASP A 121 2.93 6.32 -0.75
CA ASP A 121 3.30 7.73 -0.59
C ASP A 121 2.72 8.63 -1.69
N LEU A 122 2.52 8.10 -2.90
CA LEU A 122 1.88 8.82 -4.02
C LEU A 122 0.35 8.84 -3.91
N ILE A 123 -0.26 7.75 -3.44
CA ILE A 123 -1.72 7.64 -3.30
C ILE A 123 -2.22 8.47 -2.11
N GLY A 124 -1.47 8.53 -1.01
CA GLY A 124 -1.85 9.24 0.21
C GLY A 124 -2.32 10.68 -0.02
N PRO A 125 -1.55 11.55 -0.70
CA PRO A 125 -1.96 12.91 -1.00
C PRO A 125 -3.22 13.02 -1.88
N ILE A 126 -3.39 12.11 -2.85
CA ILE A 126 -4.56 12.09 -3.75
C ILE A 126 -5.84 11.78 -2.95
N LEU A 127 -5.74 10.85 -2.00
CA LEU A 127 -6.85 10.41 -1.15
C LEU A 127 -6.89 11.10 0.21
N MET A 128 -6.13 12.19 0.40
CA MET A 128 -6.03 12.89 1.69
C MET A 128 -7.40 13.31 2.27
N TYR A 129 -8.35 13.69 1.40
CA TYR A 129 -9.68 14.07 1.85
C TYR A 129 -10.52 12.87 2.34
N LEU A 130 -10.32 11.69 1.74
CA LEU A 130 -10.92 10.44 2.21
C LEU A 130 -10.42 10.13 3.63
N ASP A 131 -9.12 10.22 3.87
CA ASP A 131 -8.54 10.00 5.20
C ASP A 131 -9.05 10.99 6.25
N ARG A 132 -9.21 12.27 5.87
CA ARG A 132 -9.64 13.31 6.81
C ARG A 132 -11.12 13.24 7.18
N VAL A 133 -11.98 12.86 6.23
CA VAL A 133 -13.44 12.90 6.41
C VAL A 133 -14.01 11.51 6.67
N TYR A 134 -13.77 10.58 5.75
CA TYR A 134 -14.37 9.24 5.82
C TYR A 134 -13.67 8.38 6.87
N CYS A 135 -12.35 8.26 6.85
CA CYS A 135 -11.64 7.38 7.78
C CYS A 135 -11.85 7.77 9.24
N LYS A 136 -11.90 9.08 9.54
CA LYS A 136 -12.24 9.58 10.89
C LYS A 136 -13.69 9.30 11.30
N SER A 137 -14.64 9.46 10.38
CA SER A 137 -16.06 9.24 10.66
C SER A 137 -16.38 7.76 10.85
N ALA A 138 -15.84 6.90 9.97
CA ALA A 138 -16.07 5.46 9.97
C ALA A 138 -15.13 4.68 10.92
N LYS A 139 -14.14 5.35 11.56
CA LYS A 139 -13.10 4.73 12.40
C LYS A 139 -12.35 3.59 11.68
N VAL A 140 -12.11 3.75 10.39
CA VAL A 140 -11.34 2.80 9.57
C VAL A 140 -9.89 3.26 9.45
N PRO A 141 -8.93 2.34 9.22
CA PRO A 141 -7.53 2.72 9.06
C PRO A 141 -7.36 3.63 7.85
N THR A 142 -6.41 4.57 7.97
CA THR A 142 -6.02 5.46 6.87
C THR A 142 -5.50 4.68 5.67
N VAL A 143 -5.45 5.30 4.49
CA VAL A 143 -4.97 4.62 3.26
C VAL A 143 -3.57 4.01 3.46
N HIS A 144 -2.68 4.73 4.13
CA HIS A 144 -1.33 4.24 4.40
C HIS A 144 -1.31 3.08 5.40
N GLU A 145 -2.14 3.12 6.45
CA GLU A 145 -2.28 2.01 7.40
C GLU A 145 -2.91 0.78 6.76
N LEU A 146 -3.97 0.97 5.95
CA LEU A 146 -4.61 -0.09 5.18
C LEU A 146 -3.58 -0.78 4.28
N GLY A 147 -2.79 -0.01 3.53
CA GLY A 147 -1.75 -0.56 2.67
C GLY A 147 -0.75 -1.42 3.43
N LYS A 148 -0.30 -0.99 4.61
CA LYS A 148 0.57 -1.79 5.49
C LYS A 148 -0.10 -3.08 5.96
N GLU A 149 -1.36 -3.01 6.39
CA GLU A 149 -2.12 -4.20 6.83
C GLU A 149 -2.27 -5.21 5.69
N LEU A 150 -2.62 -4.76 4.48
CA LEU A 150 -2.75 -5.63 3.31
C LEU A 150 -1.42 -6.26 2.91
N PHE A 151 -0.33 -5.49 2.91
CA PHE A 151 1.00 -6.03 2.63
C PHE A 151 1.38 -7.11 3.65
N ARG A 152 1.11 -6.87 4.93
CA ARG A 152 1.37 -7.83 6.00
C ARG A 152 0.59 -9.14 5.78
N ASP A 153 -0.68 -9.02 5.46
CA ASP A 153 -1.58 -10.19 5.40
C ASP A 153 -1.38 -11.01 4.12
N ILE A 154 -1.13 -10.36 2.97
CA ILE A 154 -0.97 -11.02 1.67
C ILE A 154 0.47 -11.48 1.44
N ILE A 155 1.45 -10.60 1.68
CA ILE A 155 2.86 -10.90 1.34
C ILE A 155 3.55 -11.54 2.54
N PHE A 156 3.51 -10.91 3.72
CA PHE A 156 4.36 -11.30 4.84
C PHE A 156 3.89 -12.56 5.57
N GLN A 157 2.58 -12.70 5.87
CA GLN A 157 2.07 -13.85 6.63
C GLN A 157 2.41 -15.22 6.00
N PRO A 158 2.28 -15.43 4.68
CA PRO A 158 2.64 -16.70 4.06
C PRO A 158 4.13 -17.04 4.14
N ILE A 159 5.01 -16.03 4.12
CA ILE A 159 6.46 -16.20 4.00
C ILE A 159 7.22 -15.92 5.30
N LYS A 160 6.51 -15.59 6.40
CA LYS A 160 7.13 -15.16 7.67
C LYS A 160 8.18 -16.14 8.21
N TYR A 161 7.88 -17.44 8.17
CA TYR A 161 8.78 -18.47 8.67
C TYR A 161 10.02 -18.61 7.80
N PHE A 162 9.85 -18.49 6.48
CA PHE A 162 10.96 -18.51 5.52
C PHE A 162 11.88 -17.30 5.70
N ILE A 163 11.33 -16.09 5.91
CA ILE A 163 12.12 -14.89 6.19
C ILE A 163 12.91 -15.06 7.48
N LEU A 164 12.26 -15.52 8.56
CA LEU A 164 12.91 -15.71 9.86
C LEU A 164 14.04 -16.75 9.79
N ASP A 165 13.78 -17.90 9.18
CA ASP A 165 14.80 -18.95 8.98
C ASP A 165 15.97 -18.41 8.16
N THR A 166 15.68 -17.69 7.08
CA THR A 166 16.71 -17.08 6.23
C THR A 166 17.56 -16.06 7.00
N ILE A 167 16.94 -15.17 7.78
CA ILE A 167 17.68 -14.18 8.58
C ILE A 167 18.57 -14.88 9.61
N LEU A 168 18.06 -15.87 10.32
CA LEU A 168 18.83 -16.64 11.30
C LEU A 168 20.02 -17.35 10.64
N ARG A 169 19.80 -17.93 9.46
CA ARG A 169 20.86 -18.59 8.69
C ARG A 169 21.93 -17.60 8.22
N GLN A 170 21.56 -16.41 7.78
CA GLN A 170 22.52 -15.36 7.43
C GLN A 170 23.37 -14.93 8.64
N ILE A 171 22.75 -14.79 9.82
CA ILE A 171 23.47 -14.47 11.06
C ILE A 171 24.44 -15.61 11.45
N PHE A 172 24.05 -16.86 11.23
CA PHE A 172 24.91 -18.00 11.49
C PHE A 172 26.15 -18.00 10.58
N LEU A 173 25.96 -17.80 9.28
CA LEU A 173 27.07 -17.73 8.31
C LEU A 173 28.03 -16.57 8.60
N GLU A 174 27.50 -15.43 9.02
CA GLU A 174 28.31 -14.31 9.47
C GLU A 174 29.21 -14.67 10.66
N ARG A 175 28.70 -15.47 11.60
CA ARG A 175 29.47 -15.96 12.76
C ARG A 175 30.55 -16.96 12.37
N GLU A 176 30.34 -17.71 11.28
CA GLU A 176 31.34 -18.60 10.69
C GLU A 176 32.40 -17.86 9.87
N GLY A 177 32.24 -16.54 9.67
CA GLY A 177 33.20 -15.69 8.98
C GLY A 177 32.91 -15.46 7.50
N GLU A 178 31.72 -15.86 7.01
CA GLU A 178 31.31 -15.51 5.65
C GLU A 178 30.88 -14.05 5.54
N ILE A 179 31.18 -13.43 4.39
CA ILE A 179 30.80 -12.05 4.10
C ILE A 179 29.33 -12.02 3.66
N ILE A 180 28.47 -11.49 4.53
CA ILE A 180 27.05 -11.30 4.24
C ILE A 180 26.70 -9.85 3.91
N ASP A 181 25.63 -9.64 3.15
CA ASP A 181 25.10 -8.29 2.91
C ASP A 181 24.19 -7.84 4.05
N ARG A 182 24.80 -7.25 5.08
CA ARG A 182 24.10 -6.67 6.25
C ARG A 182 23.05 -5.62 5.85
N SER A 183 23.19 -4.97 4.70
CA SER A 183 22.27 -3.91 4.27
C SER A 183 20.89 -4.44 3.94
N ILE A 184 20.81 -5.65 3.36
CA ILE A 184 19.55 -6.30 3.01
C ILE A 184 18.85 -6.77 4.28
N ILE A 185 19.58 -7.42 5.20
CA ILE A 185 19.02 -7.86 6.48
C ILE A 185 18.47 -6.67 7.25
N LYS A 186 19.24 -5.58 7.33
CA LYS A 186 18.79 -4.35 7.99
C LYS A 186 17.51 -3.79 7.34
N ALA A 187 17.46 -3.70 6.01
CA ALA A 187 16.27 -3.20 5.32
C ALA A 187 15.03 -4.07 5.53
N ILE A 188 15.19 -5.41 5.59
CA ILE A 188 14.10 -6.32 5.92
C ILE A 188 13.67 -6.14 7.38
N MET A 189 14.60 -6.00 8.32
CA MET A 189 14.28 -5.75 9.74
C MET A 189 13.55 -4.41 9.92
N ASP A 190 13.99 -3.36 9.23
CA ASP A 190 13.32 -2.04 9.23
C ASP A 190 11.89 -2.18 8.67
N MET A 191 11.71 -2.93 7.58
CA MET A 191 10.39 -3.24 7.03
C MET A 191 9.50 -4.00 8.04
N LEU A 192 10.04 -5.01 8.73
CA LEU A 192 9.30 -5.75 9.75
C LEU A 192 8.87 -4.84 10.91
N LEU A 193 9.73 -3.92 11.34
CA LEU A 193 9.40 -2.93 12.36
C LEU A 193 8.30 -1.97 11.88
N GLU A 194 8.34 -1.52 10.63
CA GLU A 194 7.31 -0.67 10.04
C GLU A 194 5.94 -1.37 9.92
N LEU A 195 5.94 -2.67 9.61
CA LEU A 195 4.72 -3.49 9.51
C LEU A 195 4.15 -3.90 10.87
N THR A 196 5.00 -4.08 11.88
CA THR A 196 4.60 -4.39 13.27
C THR A 196 4.27 -3.14 14.09
N GLY A 197 4.60 -1.96 13.56
CA GLY A 197 4.36 -0.66 14.17
C GLY A 197 2.88 -0.33 14.38
N GLN A 198 2.53 -0.20 15.67
CA GLN A 198 1.31 0.34 16.30
C GLN A 198 0.18 -0.63 16.70
N ARG A 199 0.23 -1.92 16.35
CA ARG A 199 -0.78 -2.91 16.81
C ARG A 199 -0.26 -4.03 17.71
N LEU A 200 1.06 -4.13 17.91
CA LEU A 200 1.67 -5.13 18.79
C LEU A 200 2.37 -4.56 20.04
N VAL A 201 2.10 -3.30 20.42
CA VAL A 201 2.47 -2.84 21.78
C VAL A 201 1.51 -3.43 22.83
N GLU A 202 0.32 -3.87 22.44
CA GLU A 202 -0.67 -4.43 23.37
C GLU A 202 -0.75 -5.97 23.37
N GLU A 203 -0.25 -6.67 22.34
CA GLU A 203 -0.28 -8.16 22.28
C GLU A 203 1.09 -8.83 22.43
N CYS A 204 2.21 -8.10 22.29
CA CYS A 204 3.51 -8.59 22.73
C CYS A 204 3.77 -8.21 24.20
N ASP A 205 2.87 -8.64 25.07
CA ASP A 205 3.15 -8.64 26.50
C ASP A 205 4.21 -9.71 26.76
N ALA A 206 5.49 -9.31 26.66
CA ALA A 206 6.65 -10.13 27.02
C ALA A 206 6.53 -10.73 28.45
N GLN A 207 5.59 -10.22 29.26
CA GLN A 207 5.21 -10.75 30.56
C GLN A 207 4.59 -12.17 30.51
N GLY A 208 3.92 -12.56 29.42
CA GLY A 208 3.31 -13.88 29.28
C GLY A 208 4.33 -15.00 29.09
N TYR A 209 5.41 -14.74 28.35
CA TYR A 209 6.45 -15.74 28.08
C TYR A 209 7.34 -15.99 29.32
N ILE A 210 7.60 -14.96 30.13
CA ILE A 210 8.41 -15.10 31.36
C ILE A 210 7.66 -15.85 32.48
N LYS A 211 6.33 -15.80 32.52
CA LYS A 211 5.53 -16.55 33.52
C LYS A 211 5.41 -18.05 33.25
N ASN A 212 5.50 -18.48 31.98
CA ASN A 212 5.37 -19.90 31.63
C ASN A 212 6.70 -20.67 31.65
N VAL A 213 7.85 -20.00 31.70
CA VAL A 213 9.17 -20.64 31.80
C VAL A 213 9.57 -20.92 33.26
N ASN A 214 8.89 -20.32 34.23
CA ASN A 214 9.14 -20.54 35.67
C ASN A 214 8.06 -21.41 36.34
N ARG A 215 7.39 -22.30 35.60
CA ARG A 215 6.42 -23.24 36.18
C ARG A 215 6.77 -24.68 35.84
#